data_AF-A0A7S1G5C9-F1
#
_entry.id   AF-A0A7S1G5C9-F1
#
_cell.length_a   1.000
_cell.length_b   1.000
_cell.length_c   1.000
_cell.angle_alpha   90.00
_cell.angle_beta   90.00
_cell.angle_gamma   90.00
#
_symmetry.space_group_name_H-M   'P 1'
#
loop_
_entity.id
_entity.type
_entity.pdbx_description
1 polymer ?
#
loop_
_entity_poly.entity_id
_entity_poly.type
_entity_poly.pdbx_seq_one_letter_code
_entity_poly.pdbx_strand_id
1 'polypeptide(L)'
;RTRVPARMRAHLWRDLDGVATMSRSSAAALVAAALMVASASATALPPLRAPAVPLIVQSPYQSIWSAATNLSDAYTTYWGGGVMCLVGLVRVDGVAYRFMGQGGGASWPTAPHVPAAAQPAPAIV
;
A
#
# COMPACT_ATOMS: atom_id res chain seq x y z
N ARG A 1 -4.08 61.07 -66.71
CA ARG A 1 -4.02 61.56 -65.31
C ARG A 1 -5.32 61.14 -64.63
N THR A 2 -5.40 59.92 -64.12
CA THR A 2 -6.60 59.36 -63.47
C THR A 2 -6.21 58.79 -62.12
N ARG A 3 -6.96 59.20 -61.10
CA ARG A 3 -6.69 59.08 -59.66
C ARG A 3 -6.96 57.65 -59.18
N VAL A 4 -6.04 57.09 -58.40
CA VAL A 4 -6.24 55.82 -57.66
C VAL A 4 -6.94 56.13 -56.33
N PRO A 5 -8.01 55.40 -55.93
CA PRO A 5 -8.87 55.78 -54.81
C PRO A 5 -8.36 55.32 -53.43
N ALA A 6 -8.65 56.12 -52.41
CA ALA A 6 -8.24 56.02 -51.01
C ALA A 6 -9.06 55.01 -50.18
N ARG A 7 -9.00 53.71 -50.52
CA ARG A 7 -9.73 52.66 -49.78
C ARG A 7 -8.85 51.46 -49.36
N MET A 8 -7.66 51.71 -48.83
CA MET A 8 -6.78 50.63 -48.34
C MET A 8 -6.03 51.02 -47.07
N ARG A 9 -6.75 51.33 -45.96
CA ARG A 9 -6.11 51.62 -44.66
C ARG A 9 -6.82 51.11 -43.40
N ALA A 10 -7.93 50.38 -43.48
CA ALA A 10 -8.74 50.06 -42.30
C ALA A 10 -8.75 48.59 -41.83
N HIS A 11 -8.18 47.65 -42.60
CA HIS A 11 -8.32 46.21 -42.29
C HIS A 11 -7.08 45.57 -41.66
N LEU A 12 -5.92 46.25 -41.63
CA LEU A 12 -4.66 45.67 -41.17
C LEU A 12 -4.38 45.80 -39.66
N TRP A 13 -5.26 46.45 -38.89
CA TRP A 13 -5.06 46.68 -37.45
C TRP A 13 -5.98 45.86 -36.54
N ARG A 14 -6.89 45.02 -37.08
CA ARG A 14 -7.78 44.19 -36.26
C ARG A 14 -7.28 42.76 -36.00
N ASP A 15 -6.23 42.32 -36.68
CA ASP A 15 -5.79 40.92 -36.63
C ASP A 15 -4.73 40.61 -35.56
N LEU A 16 -4.21 41.61 -34.84
CA LEU A 16 -3.15 41.38 -33.83
C LEU A 16 -3.68 41.17 -32.40
N ASP A 17 -4.96 41.45 -32.14
CA ASP A 17 -5.55 41.27 -30.80
C ASP A 17 -6.00 39.81 -30.54
N GLY A 18 -6.22 39.02 -31.60
CA GLY A 18 -6.70 37.63 -31.49
C GLY A 18 -5.62 36.60 -31.16
N VAL A 19 -4.37 36.84 -31.58
CA VAL A 19 -3.28 35.85 -31.48
C VAL A 19 -2.70 35.79 -30.06
N ALA A 20 -2.64 36.92 -29.35
CA ALA A 20 -2.13 36.97 -27.97
C ALA A 20 -3.07 36.29 -26.95
N THR A 21 -4.36 36.20 -27.27
CA THR A 21 -5.38 35.64 -26.36
C THR A 21 -5.46 34.11 -26.48
N MET A 22 -5.13 33.54 -27.64
CA MET A 22 -5.21 32.08 -27.88
C MET A 22 -4.01 31.29 -27.33
N SER A 23 -2.88 31.96 -27.03
CA SER A 23 -1.66 31.33 -26.48
C SER A 23 -1.77 30.96 -24.98
N ARG A 24 -2.57 31.69 -24.22
CA ARG A 24 -2.69 31.50 -22.75
C ARG A 24 -3.58 30.32 -22.36
N SER A 25 -4.57 30.00 -23.18
CA SER A 25 -5.61 29.00 -22.88
C SER A 25 -5.13 27.56 -23.06
N SER A 26 -4.29 27.30 -24.07
CA SER A 26 -3.74 25.97 -24.35
C SER A 26 -2.67 25.56 -23.34
N ALA A 27 -1.84 26.51 -22.89
CA ALA A 27 -0.84 26.27 -21.86
C ALA A 27 -1.49 25.90 -20.51
N ALA A 28 -2.56 26.61 -20.11
CA ALA A 28 -3.28 26.32 -18.88
C ALA A 28 -3.96 24.94 -18.90
N ALA A 29 -4.53 24.54 -20.03
CA ALA A 29 -5.15 23.22 -20.21
C ALA A 29 -4.12 22.08 -20.14
N LEU A 30 -2.95 22.26 -20.75
CA LEU A 30 -1.87 21.27 -20.70
C LEU A 30 -1.26 21.15 -19.29
N VAL A 31 -1.11 22.28 -18.58
CA VAL A 31 -0.66 22.28 -17.19
C VAL A 31 -1.68 21.60 -16.27
N ALA A 32 -2.97 21.91 -16.43
CA ALA A 32 -4.05 21.27 -15.66
C ALA A 32 -4.13 19.76 -15.93
N ALA A 33 -3.99 19.32 -17.19
CA ALA A 33 -3.96 17.91 -17.54
C ALA A 33 -2.73 17.19 -16.93
N ALA A 34 -1.56 17.83 -16.93
CA ALA A 34 -0.35 17.29 -16.30
C ALA A 34 -0.50 17.18 -14.77
N LEU A 35 -1.13 18.16 -14.12
CA LEU A 35 -1.42 18.14 -12.69
C LEU A 35 -2.43 17.03 -12.31
N MET A 36 -3.45 16.79 -13.13
CA MET A 36 -4.43 15.71 -12.91
C MET A 36 -3.81 14.31 -13.06
N VAL A 37 -2.87 14.12 -14.00
CA VAL A 37 -2.13 12.86 -14.15
C VAL A 37 -1.17 12.63 -12.97
N ALA A 38 -0.52 13.70 -12.46
CA ALA A 38 0.38 13.61 -11.32
C ALA A 38 -0.34 13.26 -9.99
N SER A 39 -1.58 13.74 -9.79
CA SER A 39 -2.36 13.46 -8.56
C SER A 39 -2.83 12.01 -8.40
N ALA A 40 -2.76 11.17 -9.44
CA ALA A 40 -3.23 9.78 -9.40
C ALA A 40 -2.22 8.78 -8.79
N SER A 41 -1.02 9.22 -8.43
CA SER A 41 0.08 8.33 -8.04
C SER A 41 0.26 8.18 -6.53
N ALA A 42 -0.82 8.02 -5.76
CA ALA A 42 -0.71 7.63 -4.36
C ALA A 42 -0.49 6.11 -4.26
N THR A 43 0.76 5.66 -4.38
CA THR A 43 1.11 4.27 -4.06
C THR A 43 0.95 4.08 -2.56
N ALA A 44 -0.05 3.31 -2.13
CA ALA A 44 -0.19 2.93 -0.74
C ALA A 44 1.07 2.14 -0.33
N LEU A 45 1.76 2.60 0.72
CA LEU A 45 2.85 1.84 1.31
C LEU A 45 2.30 0.52 1.86
N PRO A 46 3.04 -0.60 1.75
CA PRO A 46 2.63 -1.83 2.41
C PRO A 46 2.46 -1.57 3.91
N PRO A 47 1.43 -2.15 4.55
CA PRO A 47 1.21 -1.97 5.98
C PRO A 47 2.45 -2.40 6.77
N LEU A 48 2.92 -1.51 7.65
CA LEU A 48 4.09 -1.79 8.49
C LEU A 48 3.77 -2.97 9.42
N ARG A 49 4.47 -4.09 9.21
CA ARG A 49 4.40 -5.26 10.09
C ARG A 49 5.63 -5.29 10.98
N ALA A 50 5.44 -5.60 12.26
CA ALA A 50 6.55 -5.98 13.11
C ALA A 50 7.31 -7.18 12.50
N PRO A 51 8.65 -7.17 12.49
CA PRO A 51 9.42 -8.28 11.92
C PRO A 51 9.25 -9.58 12.70
N ALA A 52 8.86 -9.51 13.98
CA ALA A 52 8.55 -10.67 14.80
C ALA A 52 7.41 -10.40 15.79
N VAL A 53 6.64 -11.44 16.10
CA VAL A 53 5.58 -11.42 17.11
C VAL A 53 6.08 -12.13 18.38
N PRO A 54 6.03 -11.49 19.57
CA PRO A 54 6.38 -12.15 20.82
C PRO A 54 5.31 -13.21 21.17
N LEU A 55 5.76 -14.40 21.56
CA LEU A 55 4.87 -15.51 21.92
C LEU A 55 4.88 -15.81 23.40
N ILE A 56 6.07 -15.81 24.00
CA ILE A 56 6.27 -16.01 25.42
C ILE A 56 7.33 -15.00 25.86
N VAL A 57 7.02 -14.20 26.89
CA VAL A 57 7.96 -13.26 27.48
C VAL A 57 8.00 -13.54 28.98
N GLN A 58 9.05 -14.22 29.44
CA GLN A 58 9.27 -14.54 30.84
C GLN A 58 10.30 -13.59 31.49
N SER A 59 11.34 -13.20 30.75
CA SER A 59 12.31 -12.18 31.17
C SER A 59 12.96 -11.52 29.93
N PRO A 60 13.75 -10.43 30.05
CA PRO A 60 14.31 -9.71 28.90
C PRO A 60 15.10 -10.62 27.94
N TYR A 61 15.79 -11.60 28.52
CA TYR A 61 16.54 -12.64 27.82
C TYR A 61 15.83 -13.99 27.89
N GLN A 62 14.57 -14.06 28.26
CA GLN A 62 13.77 -15.28 28.17
C GLN A 62 12.49 -14.98 27.42
N SER A 63 12.68 -14.65 26.16
CA SER A 63 11.64 -14.36 25.21
C SER A 63 11.72 -15.31 24.00
N ILE A 64 10.56 -15.78 23.57
CA ILE A 64 10.37 -16.64 22.39
C ILE A 64 9.49 -15.89 21.39
N TRP A 65 9.89 -15.92 20.14
CA TRP A 65 9.38 -15.09 19.06
C TRP A 65 9.06 -15.93 17.84
N SER A 66 8.17 -15.44 16.98
CA SER A 66 8.03 -15.92 15.60
C SER A 66 8.31 -14.80 14.61
N ALA A 67 9.27 -15.01 13.73
CA ALA A 67 9.61 -14.10 12.63
C ALA A 67 8.75 -14.35 11.37
N ALA A 68 8.00 -15.45 11.33
CA ALA A 68 7.21 -15.81 10.17
C ALA A 68 5.98 -14.90 10.00
N THR A 69 5.56 -14.72 8.75
CA THR A 69 4.34 -13.97 8.41
C THR A 69 3.12 -14.65 9.02
N ASN A 70 2.94 -15.95 8.75
CA ASN A 70 1.94 -16.76 9.43
C ASN A 70 2.60 -17.50 10.58
N LEU A 71 1.88 -17.58 11.70
CA LEU A 71 2.40 -18.14 12.94
C LEU A 71 2.77 -19.64 12.84
N SER A 72 2.23 -20.33 11.84
CA SER A 72 2.43 -21.76 11.56
C SER A 72 3.55 -22.08 10.56
N ASP A 73 4.18 -21.09 9.94
CA ASP A 73 5.10 -21.32 8.80
C ASP A 73 6.55 -21.65 9.23
N ALA A 74 6.97 -21.22 10.42
CA ALA A 74 8.33 -21.42 10.92
C ALA A 74 8.35 -21.92 12.36
N TYR A 75 9.47 -22.53 12.75
CA TYR A 75 9.77 -22.77 14.16
C TYR A 75 9.88 -21.45 14.92
N THR A 76 9.53 -21.46 16.21
CA THR A 76 9.73 -20.30 17.07
C THR A 76 11.20 -20.20 17.45
N THR A 77 11.66 -18.99 17.77
CA THR A 77 13.06 -18.72 18.08
C THR A 77 13.16 -18.02 19.42
N TYR A 78 14.11 -18.44 20.23
CA TYR A 78 14.50 -17.73 21.45
C TYR A 78 15.36 -16.50 21.09
N TRP A 79 15.44 -15.50 21.98
CA TRP A 79 16.19 -14.25 21.71
C TRP A 79 17.65 -14.47 21.27
N GLY A 80 18.29 -15.54 21.74
CA GLY A 80 19.65 -15.93 21.36
C GLY A 80 19.77 -16.56 19.96
N GLY A 81 18.70 -16.59 19.17
CA GLY A 81 18.66 -17.17 17.82
C GLY A 81 18.47 -18.69 17.76
N GLY A 82 18.50 -19.36 18.92
CA GLY A 82 18.23 -20.79 19.01
C GLY A 82 16.79 -21.14 18.65
N VAL A 83 16.62 -22.24 17.90
CA VAL A 83 15.31 -22.79 17.55
C VAL A 83 14.64 -23.36 18.80
N MET A 84 13.38 -22.98 18.99
CA MET A 84 12.44 -23.57 19.95
C MET A 84 11.31 -24.22 19.16
N CYS A 85 11.21 -25.55 19.17
CA CYS A 85 10.23 -26.29 18.40
C CYS A 85 8.82 -26.27 19.05
N LEU A 86 8.34 -25.08 19.45
CA LEU A 86 7.04 -24.92 20.08
C LEU A 86 5.94 -25.08 19.03
N VAL A 87 5.00 -26.01 19.24
CA VAL A 87 3.85 -26.25 18.35
C VAL A 87 2.56 -26.01 19.12
N GLY A 88 1.68 -25.19 18.56
CA GLY A 88 0.37 -24.88 19.13
C GLY A 88 -0.75 -25.61 18.39
N LEU A 89 -1.58 -26.34 19.13
CA LEU A 89 -2.76 -27.04 18.62
C LEU A 89 -4.03 -26.47 19.28
N VAL A 90 -5.08 -26.32 18.49
CA VAL A 90 -6.42 -25.97 18.96
C VAL A 90 -7.43 -26.99 18.42
N ARG A 91 -8.39 -27.41 19.23
CA ARG A 91 -9.47 -28.29 18.79
C ARG A 91 -10.72 -27.47 18.47
N VAL A 92 -11.24 -27.64 17.26
CA VAL A 92 -12.51 -27.07 16.80
C VAL A 92 -13.36 -28.22 16.29
N ASP A 93 -14.55 -28.40 16.85
CA ASP A 93 -15.48 -29.47 16.48
C ASP A 93 -14.87 -30.88 16.47
N GLY A 94 -14.00 -31.16 17.44
CA GLY A 94 -13.30 -32.45 17.57
C GLY A 94 -12.09 -32.64 16.65
N VAL A 95 -11.87 -31.73 15.70
CA VAL A 95 -10.69 -31.75 14.82
C VAL A 95 -9.58 -30.89 15.43
N ALA A 96 -8.38 -31.46 15.55
CA ALA A 96 -7.22 -30.73 16.02
C ALA A 96 -6.52 -30.00 14.87
N TYR A 97 -6.46 -28.68 14.96
CA TYR A 97 -5.78 -27.81 14.02
C TYR A 97 -4.50 -27.25 14.62
N ARG A 98 -3.45 -27.15 13.80
CA ARG A 98 -2.21 -26.49 14.17
C ARG A 98 -2.28 -25.00 13.85
N PHE A 99 -2.13 -24.16 14.86
CA PHE A 99 -2.18 -22.70 14.68
C PHE A 99 -0.80 -22.03 14.83
N MET A 100 0.20 -22.73 15.38
CA MET A 100 1.54 -22.17 15.62
C MET A 100 2.65 -23.20 15.45
N GLY A 101 3.79 -22.73 14.96
CA GLY A 101 5.04 -23.47 14.91
C GLY A 101 5.09 -24.43 13.73
N GLN A 102 6.23 -24.48 13.05
CA GLN A 102 6.51 -25.53 12.07
C GLN A 102 6.72 -26.85 12.82
N GLY A 103 5.90 -27.88 12.58
CA GLY A 103 6.07 -29.16 13.29
C GLY A 103 4.76 -29.91 13.53
N GLY A 104 4.86 -31.23 13.66
CA GLY A 104 3.73 -32.14 13.56
C GLY A 104 3.46 -32.46 12.10
N GLY A 105 3.66 -33.72 11.70
CA GLY A 105 3.49 -34.15 10.31
C GLY A 105 2.06 -33.95 9.78
N ALA A 106 1.77 -34.51 8.61
CA ALA A 106 0.49 -34.41 7.90
C ALA A 106 -0.79 -34.75 8.71
N SER A 107 -0.64 -35.25 9.94
CA SER A 107 -1.74 -35.58 10.86
C SER A 107 -2.52 -34.37 11.38
N TRP A 108 -1.97 -33.16 11.38
CA TRP A 108 -2.65 -31.97 11.91
C TRP A 108 -2.80 -30.90 10.82
N PRO A 109 -4.02 -30.65 10.30
CA PRO A 109 -4.24 -29.58 9.34
C PRO A 109 -3.87 -28.22 9.96
N THR A 110 -3.31 -27.33 9.14
CA THR A 110 -2.98 -25.97 9.58
C THR A 110 -4.27 -25.18 9.68
N ALA A 111 -4.48 -24.50 10.80
CA ALA A 111 -5.63 -23.62 10.98
C ALA A 111 -5.61 -22.52 9.91
N PRO A 112 -6.78 -22.15 9.34
CA PRO A 112 -6.87 -20.99 8.46
C PRO A 112 -6.30 -19.77 9.18
N HIS A 113 -5.34 -19.08 8.55
CA HIS A 113 -4.80 -17.83 9.09
C HIS A 113 -5.68 -16.67 8.62
N VAL A 114 -6.07 -15.80 9.56
CA VAL A 114 -6.66 -14.49 9.26
C VAL A 114 -5.56 -13.46 9.47
N PRO A 115 -5.20 -12.66 8.46
CA PRO A 115 -4.18 -11.62 8.61
C PRO A 115 -4.59 -10.63 9.70
N ALA A 116 -3.63 -10.18 10.52
CA ALA A 116 -3.90 -9.16 11.55
C ALA A 116 -4.51 -7.87 10.95
N ALA A 117 -4.14 -7.51 9.73
CA ALA A 117 -4.71 -6.35 9.01
C ALA A 117 -6.19 -6.52 8.62
N ALA A 118 -6.72 -7.75 8.63
CA ALA A 118 -8.11 -8.04 8.32
C ALA A 118 -9.01 -8.09 9.57
N GLN A 119 -8.44 -7.98 10.78
CA GLN A 119 -9.24 -7.94 12.00
C GLN A 119 -9.85 -6.54 12.18
N PRO A 120 -11.18 -6.41 12.36
CA PRO A 120 -11.79 -5.13 12.68
C PRO A 120 -11.19 -4.61 14.00
N ALA A 121 -10.92 -3.30 14.07
CA ALA A 121 -10.40 -2.69 15.28
C ALA A 121 -11.28 -3.08 16.48
N PRO A 122 -10.70 -3.51 17.61
CA PRO A 122 -11.50 -3.90 18.76
C PRO A 122 -12.35 -2.70 19.19
N ALA A 123 -13.67 -2.89 19.23
CA ALA A 123 -14.55 -1.93 19.85
C ALA A 123 -14.19 -1.89 21.34
N ILE A 124 -13.58 -0.78 21.76
CA ILE A 124 -13.38 -0.51 23.19
C ILE A 124 -14.78 -0.26 23.74
N VAL A 125 -15.27 -1.19 24.56
CA VAL A 125 -16.49 -1.07 25.37
C VAL A 125 -16.14 -0.41 26.70
#